data_AF-A0A4R1RW36-F1
#
_entry.id   AF-A0A4R1RW36-F1
#
_cell.length_a   1.000
_cell.length_b   1.000
_cell.length_c   1.000
_cell.angle_alpha   90.00
_cell.angle_beta   90.00
_cell.angle_gamma   90.00
#
_symmetry.space_group_name_H-M   'P 1'
#
loop_
_entity.id
_entity.type
_entity.pdbx_description
1 polymer ?
#
loop_
_entity_poly.entity_id
_entity_poly.type
_entity_poly.pdbx_seq_one_letter_code
_entity_poly.pdbx_strand_id
1 'polypeptide(L)'
;MEGLKLFLQLIKEQKTTEELRTAVHQNPGRTGVYPESIQHHDGSILFIARLDTGKKLFIAGDRSPLFREMDGAERPVEGVPVKECPLSVGNSRVLRKYFPFTNPTALSGFHRTIGLGDRLGLASAGHIRLIKNLDVRPILAQQSIRELNLTGRDYGQVLADAVWAVFQEGYQGGFGADGDHLKSAAEVRMALDHGFTMITLDCSEHIHNLTAADETKVETLYQALDSNQRQALEARFLGARFKVGDGLTLSYTPATLKFNAAVYQQAIDFAIGIYRELLQPLAGRVDFEVSIDETQTPTDPASHYFVALQLAEAAVKANSVAPRFCGEFQKGIDYLGDTAQFAEEFREHQAIAAHFGYKLSIHSGSDKFSVFPIIGRETGGVVHVKTAGTNWLEAIRVIIETDPGLYREIHRFALTQLGEARKYYHISADPGRIPDLDGLSDAQLAGLMEQNDARQVIHITYGLILQAKDENGNYRFRDRIYRCLNENENLYYLKLENHIGKHLGKLGFLH
;
A
#
# COMPACT_ATOMS: atom_id res chain seq x y z
N MET A 1 -0.75 -15.97 -31.35
CA MET A 1 0.59 -15.91 -32.02
C MET A 1 0.60 -15.04 -33.27
N GLU A 2 -0.43 -15.05 -34.11
CA GLU A 2 -0.45 -14.30 -35.39
C GLU A 2 -0.28 -12.77 -35.21
N GLY A 3 -0.96 -12.19 -34.22
CA GLY A 3 -0.80 -10.77 -33.87
C GLY A 3 0.62 -10.38 -33.45
N LEU A 4 1.31 -11.25 -32.70
CA LEU A 4 2.70 -11.03 -32.31
C LEU A 4 3.64 -11.09 -33.52
N LYS A 5 3.39 -11.98 -34.49
CA LYS A 5 4.16 -12.03 -35.74
C LYS A 5 4.04 -10.73 -36.54
N LEU A 6 2.83 -10.17 -36.64
CA LEU A 6 2.60 -8.89 -37.30
C LEU A 6 3.40 -7.76 -36.64
N PHE A 7 3.43 -7.72 -35.31
CA PHE A 7 4.19 -6.72 -34.58
C PHE A 7 5.72 -6.88 -34.79
N LEU A 8 6.23 -8.12 -34.78
CA LEU A 8 7.64 -8.40 -35.02
C LEU A 8 8.08 -8.03 -36.46
N GLN A 9 7.18 -8.10 -37.43
CA GLN A 9 7.44 -7.63 -38.80
C GLN A 9 7.67 -6.10 -38.84
N LEU A 10 6.92 -5.33 -38.07
CA LEU A 10 7.15 -3.88 -37.94
C LEU A 10 8.53 -3.59 -37.33
N ILE A 11 8.98 -4.40 -36.36
CA ILE A 11 10.33 -4.28 -35.79
C ILE A 11 11.40 -4.56 -36.85
N LYS A 12 11.19 -5.59 -37.69
CA LYS A 12 12.09 -5.95 -38.79
C LYS A 12 12.20 -4.84 -39.85
N GLU A 13 11.14 -4.06 -40.03
CA GLU A 13 11.10 -2.87 -40.89
C GLU A 13 11.80 -1.65 -40.27
N GLN A 14 12.49 -1.81 -39.14
CA GLN A 14 13.22 -0.76 -38.42
C GLN A 14 12.35 0.43 -38.03
N LYS A 15 11.07 0.16 -37.72
CA LYS A 15 10.16 1.16 -37.18
C LYS A 15 10.67 1.70 -35.85
N THR A 16 10.53 3.00 -35.65
CA THR A 16 10.84 3.66 -34.38
C THR A 16 9.89 3.16 -33.28
N THR A 17 10.28 3.34 -32.01
CA THR A 17 9.42 2.98 -30.87
C THR A 17 8.06 3.68 -30.92
N GLU A 18 8.01 4.92 -31.40
CA GLU A 18 6.77 5.69 -31.50
C GLU A 18 5.85 5.20 -32.63
N GLU A 19 6.41 4.82 -33.78
CA GLU A 19 5.64 4.17 -34.84
C GLU A 19 5.08 2.82 -34.38
N LEU A 20 5.86 2.04 -33.63
CA LEU A 20 5.42 0.77 -33.06
C LEU A 20 4.27 0.96 -32.07
N ARG A 21 4.37 1.94 -31.16
CA ARG A 21 3.29 2.30 -30.23
C ARG A 21 2.02 2.71 -30.98
N THR A 22 2.17 3.60 -31.96
CA THR A 22 1.06 4.08 -32.80
C THR A 22 0.35 2.92 -33.50
N ALA A 23 1.10 1.98 -34.06
CA ALA A 23 0.53 0.81 -34.74
C ALA A 23 -0.29 -0.08 -33.80
N VAL A 24 0.18 -0.28 -32.56
CA VAL A 24 -0.55 -1.04 -31.53
C VAL A 24 -1.80 -0.29 -31.07
N HIS A 25 -1.71 1.01 -30.83
CA HIS A 25 -2.86 1.85 -30.46
C HIS A 25 -3.96 1.89 -31.54
N GLN A 26 -3.58 1.87 -32.82
CA GLN A 26 -4.53 1.82 -33.94
C GLN A 26 -5.21 0.45 -34.10
N ASN A 27 -4.66 -0.61 -33.50
CA ASN A 27 -5.17 -1.98 -33.60
C ASN A 27 -5.19 -2.65 -32.21
N PRO A 28 -5.94 -2.08 -31.23
CA PRO A 28 -5.92 -2.57 -29.86
C PRO A 28 -6.41 -4.03 -29.81
N GLY A 29 -5.70 -4.86 -29.03
CA GLY A 29 -6.03 -6.28 -28.87
C GLY A 29 -5.62 -7.20 -30.04
N ARG A 30 -5.28 -6.66 -31.21
CA ARG A 30 -4.86 -7.48 -32.36
C ARG A 30 -3.52 -8.18 -32.14
N THR A 31 -2.58 -7.52 -31.46
CA THR A 31 -1.22 -8.02 -31.24
C THR A 31 -1.03 -8.65 -29.85
N GLY A 32 -1.90 -8.32 -28.89
CA GLY A 32 -1.72 -8.63 -27.47
C GLY A 32 -0.61 -7.81 -26.79
N VAL A 33 0.04 -6.88 -27.51
CA VAL A 33 1.14 -6.04 -26.98
C VAL A 33 0.58 -4.90 -26.15
N TYR A 34 1.23 -4.62 -25.01
CA TYR A 34 0.97 -3.41 -24.23
C TYR A 34 1.78 -2.25 -24.85
N PRO A 35 1.14 -1.22 -25.42
CA PRO A 35 1.84 -0.21 -26.21
C PRO A 35 2.89 0.56 -25.39
N GLU A 36 2.54 0.97 -24.17
CA GLU A 36 3.44 1.76 -23.32
C GLU A 36 4.66 0.96 -22.80
N SER A 37 4.62 -0.36 -22.94
CA SER A 37 5.74 -1.24 -22.59
C SER A 37 6.84 -1.30 -23.65
N ILE A 38 6.62 -0.72 -24.83
CA ILE A 38 7.59 -0.74 -25.92
C ILE A 38 8.76 0.18 -25.57
N GLN A 39 9.93 -0.40 -25.38
CA GLN A 39 11.18 0.27 -25.03
C GLN A 39 12.31 -0.17 -25.96
N HIS A 40 13.21 0.76 -26.30
CA HIS A 40 14.44 0.45 -27.04
C HIS A 40 15.63 0.50 -26.09
N HIS A 41 16.51 -0.49 -26.16
CA HIS A 41 17.75 -0.55 -25.39
C HIS A 41 18.81 -1.35 -26.15
N ASP A 42 19.97 -0.74 -26.42
CA ASP A 42 21.14 -1.37 -27.07
C ASP A 42 20.80 -2.24 -28.29
N GLY A 43 20.04 -1.68 -29.25
CA GLY A 43 19.65 -2.36 -30.48
C GLY A 43 18.59 -3.45 -30.28
N SER A 44 18.02 -3.58 -29.09
CA SER A 44 16.91 -4.47 -28.77
C SER A 44 15.63 -3.68 -28.53
N ILE A 45 14.50 -4.20 -29.01
CA ILE A 45 13.17 -3.74 -28.66
C ILE A 45 12.58 -4.69 -27.62
N LEU A 46 12.19 -4.13 -26.48
CA LEU A 46 11.52 -4.83 -25.40
C LEU A 46 10.07 -4.43 -25.35
N PHE A 47 9.18 -5.39 -25.08
CA PHE A 47 7.76 -5.13 -24.90
C PHE A 47 7.09 -6.27 -24.14
N ILE A 48 6.06 -5.95 -23.35
CA ILE A 48 5.19 -6.94 -22.75
C ILE A 48 4.06 -7.26 -23.73
N ALA A 49 3.77 -8.55 -23.88
CA ALA A 49 2.57 -9.00 -24.58
C ALA A 49 1.85 -10.09 -23.79
N ARG A 50 0.52 -10.11 -23.94
CA ARG A 50 -0.36 -11.14 -23.40
C ARG A 50 -0.54 -12.26 -24.42
N LEU A 51 -0.25 -13.48 -23.97
CA LEU A 51 -0.59 -14.72 -24.66
C LEU A 51 -1.71 -15.45 -23.91
N ASP A 52 -2.21 -16.54 -24.48
CA ASP A 52 -3.18 -17.43 -23.81
C ASP A 52 -2.62 -18.02 -22.51
N THR A 53 -1.29 -18.14 -22.41
CA THR A 53 -0.56 -18.62 -21.23
C THR A 53 -0.22 -17.51 -20.22
N GLY A 54 -0.69 -16.28 -20.45
CA GLY A 54 -0.44 -15.11 -19.61
C GLY A 54 0.54 -14.10 -20.23
N LYS A 55 0.90 -13.09 -19.43
CA LYS A 55 1.82 -12.03 -19.88
C LYS A 55 3.27 -12.53 -19.88
N LYS A 56 4.03 -12.08 -20.88
CA LYS A 56 5.47 -12.33 -21.04
C LYS A 56 6.17 -11.06 -21.50
N LEU A 57 7.44 -10.92 -21.14
CA LEU A 57 8.33 -9.94 -21.73
C LEU A 57 8.94 -10.55 -23.00
N PHE A 58 8.96 -9.79 -24.08
CA PHE A 58 9.62 -10.14 -25.33
C PHE A 58 10.79 -9.19 -25.56
N ILE A 59 11.91 -9.75 -26.03
CA ILE A 59 13.10 -8.99 -26.40
C ILE A 59 13.44 -9.40 -27.83
N ALA A 60 13.32 -8.45 -28.77
CA ALA A 60 13.61 -8.65 -30.19
C ALA A 60 14.86 -7.84 -30.58
N GLY A 61 15.88 -8.48 -31.17
CA GLY A 61 17.09 -7.79 -31.65
C GLY A 61 18.41 -8.46 -31.22
N ASP A 62 19.50 -7.71 -31.28
CA ASP A 62 20.89 -8.19 -31.43
C ASP A 62 21.56 -8.82 -30.19
N ARG A 63 20.82 -9.61 -29.40
CA ARG A 63 21.36 -10.32 -28.23
C ARG A 63 22.21 -9.41 -27.32
N SER A 64 21.68 -8.23 -27.01
CA SER A 64 22.25 -7.23 -26.09
C SER A 64 22.65 -7.86 -24.73
N PRO A 65 23.48 -7.20 -23.91
CA PRO A 65 23.79 -7.69 -22.55
C PRO A 65 22.53 -8.03 -21.74
N LEU A 66 21.51 -7.16 -21.79
CA LEU A 66 20.18 -7.42 -21.23
C LEU A 66 19.58 -8.72 -21.75
N PHE A 67 19.58 -8.92 -23.07
CA PHE A 67 19.04 -10.13 -23.69
C PHE A 67 19.71 -11.38 -23.13
N ARG A 68 21.03 -11.35 -22.90
CA ARG A 68 21.79 -12.50 -22.38
C ARG A 68 21.54 -12.76 -20.89
N GLU A 69 21.41 -11.70 -20.09
CA GLU A 69 21.13 -11.80 -18.65
C GLU A 69 19.70 -12.24 -18.34
N MET A 70 18.73 -11.91 -19.21
CA MET A 70 17.34 -12.30 -19.02
C MET A 70 17.15 -13.81 -19.22
N ASP A 71 16.49 -14.44 -18.25
CA ASP A 71 16.04 -15.83 -18.35
C ASP A 71 14.80 -15.93 -19.26
N GLY A 72 14.81 -16.88 -20.19
CA GLY A 72 13.73 -17.02 -21.17
C GLY A 72 14.06 -17.93 -22.34
N ALA A 73 13.03 -18.36 -23.06
CA ALA A 73 13.16 -19.20 -24.22
C ALA A 73 13.50 -18.36 -25.46
N GLU A 74 14.59 -18.70 -26.14
CA GLU A 74 14.95 -18.09 -27.42
C GLU A 74 14.25 -18.80 -28.57
N ARG A 75 13.64 -18.03 -29.45
CA ARG A 75 13.07 -18.52 -30.70
C ARG A 75 13.24 -17.48 -31.81
N PRO A 76 13.74 -17.86 -32.99
CA PRO A 76 13.65 -16.98 -34.14
C PRO A 76 12.20 -16.89 -34.60
N VAL A 77 11.71 -15.68 -34.86
CA VAL A 77 10.40 -15.45 -35.46
C VAL A 77 10.60 -14.57 -36.68
N GLU A 78 10.26 -15.09 -37.87
CA GLU A 78 10.47 -14.39 -39.16
C GLU A 78 11.92 -13.90 -39.39
N GLY A 79 12.89 -14.63 -38.84
CA GLY A 79 14.32 -14.31 -38.91
C GLY A 79 14.82 -13.30 -37.87
N VAL A 80 13.95 -12.77 -37.02
CA VAL A 80 14.33 -11.91 -35.89
C VAL A 80 14.61 -12.79 -34.67
N PRO A 81 15.79 -12.66 -34.01
CA PRO A 81 16.04 -13.31 -32.72
C PRO A 81 15.11 -12.72 -31.67
N VAL A 82 14.24 -13.55 -31.10
CA VAL A 82 13.32 -13.17 -30.04
C VAL A 82 13.58 -14.03 -28.80
N LYS A 83 13.64 -13.40 -27.63
CA LYS A 83 13.60 -14.09 -26.33
C LYS A 83 12.28 -13.80 -25.64
N GLU A 84 11.61 -14.87 -25.22
CA GLU A 84 10.39 -14.83 -24.43
C GLU A 84 10.72 -15.11 -22.96
N CYS A 85 10.55 -14.09 -22.13
CA CYS A 85 10.93 -14.09 -20.72
C CYS A 85 9.68 -14.14 -19.83
N PRO A 86 9.64 -15.01 -18.79
CA PRO A 86 8.63 -14.91 -17.76
C PRO A 86 8.77 -13.59 -16.99
N LEU A 87 7.64 -13.05 -16.52
CA LEU A 87 7.60 -11.91 -15.61
C LEU A 87 7.98 -12.34 -14.18
N SER A 88 9.20 -12.85 -14.00
CA SER A 88 9.68 -13.43 -12.74
C SER A 88 10.37 -12.40 -11.85
N VAL A 89 10.53 -12.71 -10.56
CA VAL A 89 11.34 -11.92 -9.63
C VAL A 89 12.78 -11.79 -10.15
N GLY A 90 13.36 -12.88 -10.68
CA GLY A 90 14.71 -12.86 -11.26
C GLY A 90 14.84 -11.88 -12.43
N ASN A 91 13.93 -11.95 -13.40
CA ASN A 91 13.94 -11.04 -14.55
C ASN A 91 13.61 -9.59 -14.16
N SER A 92 12.79 -9.36 -13.13
CA SER A 92 12.54 -8.00 -12.61
C SER A 92 13.80 -7.34 -12.07
N ARG A 93 14.72 -8.12 -11.46
CA ARG A 93 16.03 -7.63 -11.00
C ARG A 93 16.92 -7.25 -12.17
N VAL A 94 16.93 -8.05 -13.24
CA VAL A 94 17.67 -7.72 -14.47
C VAL A 94 17.11 -6.45 -15.10
N LEU A 95 15.78 -6.35 -15.25
CA LEU A 95 15.11 -5.17 -15.82
C LEU A 95 15.52 -3.87 -15.11
N ARG A 96 15.52 -3.89 -13.78
CA ARG A 96 15.90 -2.75 -12.94
C ARG A 96 17.33 -2.26 -13.12
N LYS A 97 18.27 -3.12 -13.56
CA LYS A 97 19.64 -2.68 -13.89
C LYS A 97 19.70 -1.79 -15.13
N TYR A 98 18.83 -2.08 -16.12
CA TYR A 98 18.88 -1.48 -17.45
C TYR A 98 17.84 -0.37 -17.65
N PHE A 99 16.75 -0.39 -16.87
CA PHE A 99 15.70 0.63 -16.90
C PHE A 99 15.55 1.28 -15.52
N PRO A 100 16.33 2.33 -15.20
CA PRO A 100 16.37 2.91 -13.85
C PRO A 100 15.00 3.35 -13.32
N PHE A 101 14.08 3.80 -14.18
CA PHE A 101 12.72 4.20 -13.80
C PHE A 101 11.88 3.06 -13.20
N THR A 102 12.32 1.81 -13.36
CA THR A 102 11.67 0.64 -12.74
C THR A 102 12.20 0.35 -11.33
N ASN A 103 13.19 1.10 -10.82
CA ASN A 103 13.57 1.01 -9.41
C ASN A 103 12.61 1.84 -8.55
N PRO A 104 12.22 1.34 -7.37
CA PRO A 104 11.49 2.16 -6.42
C PRO A 104 12.40 3.28 -5.90
N THR A 105 11.80 4.38 -5.47
CA THR A 105 12.49 5.56 -4.94
C THR A 105 11.76 6.13 -3.73
N ALA A 106 12.49 6.81 -2.86
CA ALA A 106 11.90 7.58 -1.77
C ALA A 106 11.01 8.70 -2.34
N LEU A 107 9.85 8.90 -1.73
CA LEU A 107 8.82 9.84 -2.18
C LEU A 107 8.54 10.96 -1.17
N SER A 108 9.35 11.10 -0.11
CA SER A 108 9.18 12.18 0.87
C SER A 108 9.28 13.59 0.30
N GLY A 109 9.93 13.77 -0.86
CA GLY A 109 9.96 15.05 -1.58
C GLY A 109 8.63 15.45 -2.21
N PHE A 110 7.62 14.57 -2.21
CA PHE A 110 6.31 14.83 -2.79
C PHE A 110 5.25 15.06 -1.70
N HIS A 111 4.44 16.10 -1.91
CA HIS A 111 3.38 16.48 -0.99
C HIS A 111 2.32 15.38 -0.83
N ARG A 112 1.88 14.80 -1.96
CA ARG A 112 0.80 13.81 -1.97
C ARG A 112 1.36 12.43 -2.31
N THR A 113 1.31 11.49 -1.36
CA THR A 113 1.68 10.10 -1.59
C THR A 113 0.53 9.17 -1.27
N ILE A 114 0.28 8.17 -2.11
CA ILE A 114 -0.77 7.17 -1.86
C ILE A 114 -0.19 5.76 -1.86
N GLY A 115 -0.45 5.05 -0.78
CA GLY A 115 -0.22 3.63 -0.61
C GLY A 115 -1.24 2.81 -1.37
N LEU A 116 -0.78 2.00 -2.32
CA LEU A 116 -1.63 1.24 -3.24
C LEU A 116 -1.38 -0.26 -3.07
N GLY A 117 -1.54 -0.74 -1.84
CA GLY A 117 -1.26 -2.13 -1.49
C GLY A 117 -2.04 -3.11 -2.34
N ASP A 118 -1.34 -4.11 -2.85
CA ASP A 118 -1.89 -5.10 -3.77
C ASP A 118 -1.58 -6.50 -3.25
N ARG A 119 -2.62 -7.18 -2.76
CA ARG A 119 -2.56 -8.54 -2.20
C ARG A 119 -2.47 -9.62 -3.28
N LEU A 120 -2.72 -9.27 -4.54
CA LEU A 120 -2.82 -10.19 -5.67
C LEU A 120 -1.67 -10.06 -6.66
N GLY A 121 -0.99 -8.91 -6.70
CA GLY A 121 0.06 -8.63 -7.70
C GLY A 121 -0.49 -8.31 -9.09
N LEU A 122 -1.77 -7.94 -9.19
CA LEU A 122 -2.47 -7.68 -10.45
C LEU A 122 -2.98 -6.24 -10.60
N ALA A 123 -2.96 -5.42 -9.54
CA ALA A 123 -3.63 -4.13 -9.47
C ALA A 123 -2.78 -2.95 -9.96
N SER A 124 -1.47 -3.02 -9.79
CA SER A 124 -0.55 -1.87 -9.97
C SER A 124 -0.69 -1.17 -11.33
N ALA A 125 -0.91 -1.90 -12.42
CA ALA A 125 -1.09 -1.27 -13.74
C ALA A 125 -2.38 -0.44 -13.83
N GLY A 126 -3.49 -0.90 -13.23
CA GLY A 126 -4.72 -0.10 -13.12
C GLY A 126 -4.52 1.14 -12.24
N HIS A 127 -3.75 1.01 -11.16
CA HIS A 127 -3.38 2.16 -10.32
C HIS A 127 -2.54 3.19 -11.08
N ILE A 128 -1.59 2.75 -11.91
CA ILE A 128 -0.77 3.63 -12.74
C ILE A 128 -1.62 4.36 -13.77
N ARG A 129 -2.57 3.68 -14.42
CA ARG A 129 -3.46 4.32 -15.41
C ARG A 129 -4.23 5.51 -14.84
N LEU A 130 -4.67 5.38 -13.58
CA LEU A 130 -5.30 6.47 -12.85
C LEU A 130 -4.32 7.61 -12.52
N ILE A 131 -3.14 7.28 -11.99
CA ILE A 131 -2.26 8.26 -11.34
C ILE A 131 -1.25 8.92 -12.27
N LYS A 132 -0.93 8.33 -13.43
CA LYS A 132 0.20 8.75 -14.29
C LYS A 132 0.22 10.24 -14.67
N ASN A 133 -0.93 10.90 -14.67
CA ASN A 133 -1.09 12.32 -15.02
C ASN A 133 -1.47 13.21 -13.84
N LEU A 134 -1.41 12.71 -12.61
CA LEU A 134 -1.78 13.43 -11.39
C LEU A 134 -0.54 13.84 -10.60
N ASP A 135 -0.65 14.93 -9.84
CA ASP A 135 0.35 15.32 -8.83
C ASP A 135 0.13 14.53 -7.52
N VAL A 136 0.22 13.21 -7.66
CA VAL A 136 0.14 12.20 -6.60
C VAL A 136 1.18 11.13 -6.90
N ARG A 137 2.03 10.79 -5.94
CA ARG A 137 3.02 9.73 -6.13
C ARG A 137 2.58 8.38 -5.57
N PRO A 138 2.64 7.30 -6.37
CA PRO A 138 2.17 6.00 -5.94
C PRO A 138 3.26 5.22 -5.20
N ILE A 139 2.91 4.65 -4.06
CA ILE A 139 3.65 3.54 -3.46
C ILE A 139 2.96 2.25 -3.95
N LEU A 140 3.51 1.69 -5.04
CA LEU A 140 2.90 0.55 -5.73
C LEU A 140 3.21 -0.78 -5.04
N ALA A 141 4.38 -0.90 -4.43
CA ALA A 141 4.79 -2.08 -3.69
C ALA A 141 4.57 -1.85 -2.20
N GLN A 142 3.38 -2.16 -1.69
CA GLN A 142 3.06 -2.05 -0.27
C GLN A 142 2.33 -3.30 0.21
N GLN A 143 2.90 -3.97 1.21
CA GLN A 143 2.23 -5.01 1.98
C GLN A 143 2.84 -5.08 3.37
N SER A 144 2.03 -5.46 4.35
CA SER A 144 2.50 -5.80 5.69
C SER A 144 2.98 -7.25 5.79
N ILE A 145 3.82 -7.56 6.78
CA ILE A 145 4.25 -8.95 7.09
C ILE A 145 3.05 -9.87 7.29
N ARG A 146 2.01 -9.38 7.97
CA ARG A 146 0.71 -10.08 8.14
C ARG A 146 0.11 -10.46 6.78
N GLU A 147 0.10 -9.55 5.81
CA GLU A 147 -0.45 -9.83 4.49
C GLU A 147 0.43 -10.78 3.67
N LEU A 148 1.75 -10.67 3.77
CA LEU A 148 2.67 -11.63 3.15
C LEU A 148 2.39 -13.06 3.64
N ASN A 149 2.34 -13.24 4.96
CA ASN A 149 2.06 -14.53 5.59
C ASN A 149 0.69 -15.09 5.18
N LEU A 150 -0.36 -14.25 5.22
CA LEU A 150 -1.72 -14.66 4.87
C LEU A 150 -1.92 -14.94 3.37
N THR A 151 -1.11 -14.34 2.49
CA THR A 151 -1.17 -14.59 1.04
C THR A 151 -0.15 -15.60 0.53
N GLY A 152 0.78 -16.05 1.38
CA GLY A 152 1.88 -16.91 0.98
C GLY A 152 2.78 -16.24 -0.07
N ARG A 153 3.00 -14.92 0.09
CA ARG A 153 3.86 -14.10 -0.78
C ARG A 153 5.08 -13.61 -0.01
N ASP A 154 6.07 -13.10 -0.74
CA ASP A 154 7.24 -12.43 -0.18
C ASP A 154 7.43 -11.01 -0.78
N TYR A 155 8.29 -10.21 -0.15
CA TYR A 155 8.60 -8.85 -0.59
C TYR A 155 9.24 -8.78 -1.99
N GLY A 156 9.95 -9.84 -2.40
CA GLY A 156 10.52 -9.94 -3.74
C GLY A 156 9.43 -10.01 -4.82
N GLN A 157 8.36 -10.76 -4.56
CA GLN A 157 7.18 -10.83 -5.42
C GLN A 157 6.43 -9.50 -5.46
N VAL A 158 6.17 -8.88 -4.28
CA VAL A 158 5.48 -7.59 -4.20
C VAL A 158 6.19 -6.52 -5.03
N LEU A 159 7.52 -6.41 -4.89
CA LEU A 159 8.29 -5.45 -5.67
C LEU A 159 8.33 -5.82 -7.16
N ALA A 160 8.48 -7.10 -7.50
CA ALA A 160 8.48 -7.54 -8.90
C ALA A 160 7.17 -7.20 -9.61
N ASP A 161 6.02 -7.39 -8.95
CA ASP A 161 4.70 -7.08 -9.53
C ASP A 161 4.57 -5.58 -9.85
N ALA A 162 5.02 -4.71 -8.95
CA ALA A 162 5.09 -3.26 -9.20
C ALA A 162 6.06 -2.91 -10.34
N VAL A 163 7.25 -3.50 -10.37
CA VAL A 163 8.25 -3.31 -11.44
C VAL A 163 7.66 -3.65 -12.81
N TRP A 164 6.96 -4.78 -12.92
CA TRP A 164 6.35 -5.20 -14.17
C TRP A 164 5.20 -4.30 -14.59
N ALA A 165 4.38 -3.82 -13.65
CA ALA A 165 3.34 -2.84 -13.95
C ALA A 165 3.91 -1.49 -14.43
N VAL A 166 4.97 -1.01 -13.78
CA VAL A 166 5.68 0.22 -14.16
C VAL A 166 6.24 0.12 -15.57
N PHE A 167 6.87 -1.01 -15.91
CA PHE A 167 7.35 -1.25 -17.26
C PHE A 167 6.20 -1.41 -18.26
N GLN A 168 5.13 -2.15 -17.91
CA GLN A 168 3.97 -2.37 -18.77
C GLN A 168 3.30 -1.07 -19.21
N GLU A 169 3.12 -0.15 -18.27
CA GLU A 169 2.41 1.11 -18.47
C GLU A 169 3.37 2.26 -18.81
N GLY A 170 4.67 1.96 -19.02
CA GLY A 170 5.69 2.95 -19.39
C GLY A 170 5.85 4.10 -18.39
N TYR A 171 5.51 3.88 -17.12
CA TYR A 171 5.42 4.94 -16.12
C TYR A 171 6.81 5.32 -15.60
N GLN A 172 7.23 6.56 -15.85
CA GLN A 172 8.55 7.05 -15.44
C GLN A 172 8.49 8.11 -14.33
N GLY A 173 7.31 8.32 -13.73
CA GLY A 173 7.11 9.33 -12.68
C GLY A 173 7.71 8.98 -11.31
N GLY A 174 8.35 7.82 -11.18
CA GLY A 174 8.84 7.27 -9.92
C GLY A 174 7.72 6.69 -9.05
N PHE A 175 8.04 5.59 -8.36
CA PHE A 175 7.12 4.92 -7.44
C PHE A 175 7.86 4.50 -6.16
N GLY A 176 7.12 4.35 -5.05
CA GLY A 176 7.65 3.90 -3.77
C GLY A 176 7.43 2.40 -3.54
N ALA A 177 8.24 1.84 -2.64
CA ALA A 177 8.05 0.49 -2.10
C ALA A 177 8.09 0.55 -0.56
N ASP A 178 6.96 0.30 0.10
CA ASP A 178 6.77 0.39 1.55
C ASP A 178 6.70 -0.98 2.23
N GLY A 179 7.66 -1.23 3.13
CA GLY A 179 7.61 -2.34 4.06
C GLY A 179 6.67 -1.94 5.18
N ASP A 180 5.42 -2.38 5.09
CA ASP A 180 4.34 -1.87 5.92
C ASP A 180 4.27 -2.62 7.27
N HIS A 181 3.93 -1.91 8.34
CA HIS A 181 3.80 -2.46 9.70
C HIS A 181 4.95 -3.41 10.15
N LEU A 182 6.21 -2.99 9.99
CA LEU A 182 7.37 -3.74 10.49
C LEU A 182 7.54 -3.49 11.99
N LYS A 183 7.85 -4.54 12.76
CA LYS A 183 7.88 -4.51 14.22
C LYS A 183 9.25 -4.80 14.83
N SER A 184 10.23 -5.15 14.01
CA SER A 184 11.57 -5.49 14.48
C SER A 184 12.68 -5.05 13.53
N ALA A 185 13.90 -4.92 14.06
CA ALA A 185 15.10 -4.64 13.26
C ALA A 185 15.33 -5.70 12.17
N ALA A 186 14.99 -6.97 12.44
CA ALA A 186 15.12 -8.06 11.47
C ALA A 186 14.15 -7.88 10.28
N GLU A 187 12.91 -7.48 10.55
CA GLU A 187 11.91 -7.18 9.51
C GLU A 187 12.30 -5.94 8.70
N VAL A 188 12.82 -4.90 9.35
CA VAL A 188 13.35 -3.71 8.66
C VAL A 188 14.52 -4.09 7.73
N ARG A 189 15.50 -4.85 8.22
CA ARG A 189 16.61 -5.36 7.41
C ARG A 189 16.11 -6.17 6.22
N MET A 190 15.15 -7.05 6.44
CA MET A 190 14.53 -7.85 5.37
C MET A 190 13.92 -6.97 4.27
N ALA A 191 13.15 -5.94 4.62
CA ALA A 191 12.57 -5.02 3.64
C ALA A 191 13.67 -4.25 2.87
N LEU A 192 14.67 -3.73 3.57
CA LEU A 192 15.80 -3.02 2.97
C LEU A 192 16.60 -3.92 2.00
N ASP A 193 16.85 -5.18 2.36
CA ASP A 193 17.54 -6.16 1.52
C ASP A 193 16.78 -6.47 0.21
N HIS A 194 15.45 -6.35 0.23
CA HIS A 194 14.62 -6.47 -0.97
C HIS A 194 14.57 -5.19 -1.82
N GLY A 195 15.13 -4.08 -1.33
CA GLY A 195 15.19 -2.79 -2.02
C GLY A 195 13.96 -1.91 -1.77
N PHE A 196 13.30 -2.07 -0.63
CA PHE A 196 12.21 -1.18 -0.22
C PHE A 196 12.75 0.22 0.12
N THR A 197 11.97 1.23 -0.22
CA THR A 197 12.34 2.66 -0.16
C THR A 197 11.47 3.47 0.78
N MET A 198 10.53 2.82 1.46
CA MET A 198 9.81 3.31 2.60
C MET A 198 9.74 2.21 3.65
N ILE A 199 9.93 2.58 4.91
CA ILE A 199 9.86 1.70 6.07
C ILE A 199 8.82 2.28 7.02
N THR A 200 7.76 1.51 7.24
CA THR A 200 6.73 1.83 8.23
C THR A 200 6.99 1.00 9.48
N LEU A 201 7.48 1.66 10.52
CA LEU A 201 7.76 1.02 11.80
C LEU A 201 6.54 1.10 12.70
N ASP A 202 5.91 -0.05 12.91
CA ASP A 202 4.82 -0.23 13.85
C ASP A 202 5.37 -0.33 15.27
N CYS A 203 5.10 0.70 16.06
CA CYS A 203 5.56 0.79 17.44
C CYS A 203 4.48 0.35 18.44
N SER A 204 3.33 -0.19 17.98
CA SER A 204 2.17 -0.46 18.83
C SER A 204 2.44 -1.50 19.93
N GLU A 205 3.36 -2.45 19.72
CA GLU A 205 3.80 -3.42 20.75
C GLU A 205 4.64 -2.78 21.87
N HIS A 206 5.17 -1.58 21.63
CA HIS A 206 5.91 -0.78 22.61
C HIS A 206 5.06 0.34 23.21
N ILE A 207 3.75 0.34 22.95
CA ILE A 207 2.80 1.31 23.51
C ILE A 207 1.94 0.61 24.56
N HIS A 208 1.87 1.22 25.74
CA HIS A 208 0.98 0.74 26.79
C HIS A 208 -0.45 1.24 26.55
N ASN A 209 -1.40 0.33 26.35
CA ASN A 209 -2.82 0.66 26.28
C ASN A 209 -3.33 1.10 27.66
N LEU A 210 -3.33 2.42 27.87
CA LEU A 210 -3.77 3.10 29.09
C LEU A 210 -4.79 4.18 28.75
N THR A 211 -5.65 4.46 29.71
CA THR A 211 -6.55 5.61 29.73
C THR A 211 -6.16 6.54 30.87
N ALA A 212 -6.67 7.78 30.86
CA ALA A 212 -6.44 8.72 31.96
C ALA A 212 -6.93 8.18 33.33
N ALA A 213 -7.83 7.19 33.35
CA ALA A 213 -8.32 6.56 34.58
C ALA A 213 -7.31 5.56 35.20
N ASP A 214 -6.25 5.17 34.49
CA ASP A 214 -5.27 4.17 34.94
C ASP A 214 -4.13 4.76 35.80
N GLU A 215 -4.43 5.73 36.67
CA GLU A 215 -3.45 6.56 37.40
C GLU A 215 -2.34 5.75 38.10
N THR A 216 -2.71 4.70 38.84
CA THR A 216 -1.73 3.84 39.56
C THR A 216 -0.78 3.14 38.60
N LYS A 217 -1.28 2.69 37.45
CA LYS A 217 -0.48 1.98 36.44
C LYS A 217 0.43 2.95 35.70
N VAL A 218 -0.08 4.15 35.39
CA VAL A 218 0.72 5.27 34.86
C VAL A 218 1.88 5.61 35.79
N GLU A 219 1.61 5.79 37.09
CA GLU A 219 2.67 6.09 38.06
C GLU A 219 3.71 4.97 38.13
N THR A 220 3.26 3.71 38.15
CA THR A 220 4.15 2.55 38.20
C THR A 220 5.08 2.50 36.98
N LEU A 221 4.54 2.67 35.78
CA LEU A 221 5.32 2.67 34.53
C LEU A 221 6.25 3.87 34.44
N TYR A 222 5.78 5.05 34.86
CA TYR A 222 6.62 6.24 34.92
C TYR A 222 7.82 6.05 35.86
N GLN A 223 7.60 5.55 37.08
CA GLN A 223 8.68 5.33 38.05
C GLN A 223 9.67 4.24 37.61
N ALA A 224 9.26 3.34 36.71
CA ALA A 224 10.14 2.33 36.12
C ALA A 224 11.11 2.92 35.07
N LEU A 225 10.86 4.13 34.55
CA LEU A 225 11.80 4.83 33.69
C LEU A 225 13.07 5.26 34.46
N ASP A 226 14.19 5.31 33.75
CA ASP A 226 15.46 5.76 34.32
C ASP A 226 15.32 7.15 34.97
N SER A 227 15.97 7.33 36.11
CA SER A 227 15.85 8.58 36.88
C SER A 227 16.34 9.80 36.11
N ASN A 228 17.37 9.68 35.26
CA ASN A 228 17.84 10.79 34.43
C ASN A 228 16.86 11.06 33.29
N GLN A 229 16.26 10.02 32.70
CA GLN A 229 15.24 10.17 31.66
C GLN A 229 14.02 10.93 32.21
N ARG A 230 13.55 10.57 33.40
CA ARG A 230 12.47 11.30 34.08
C ARG A 230 12.81 12.77 34.34
N GLN A 231 13.98 13.03 34.92
CA GLN A 231 14.42 14.41 35.17
C GLN A 231 14.53 15.24 33.88
N ALA A 232 15.02 14.64 32.80
CA ALA A 232 15.09 15.29 31.50
C ALA A 232 13.70 15.61 30.94
N LEU A 233 12.76 14.66 31.01
CA LEU A 233 11.37 14.87 30.59
C LEU A 233 10.68 15.95 31.42
N GLU A 234 10.82 15.92 32.75
CA GLU A 234 10.25 16.93 33.65
C GLU A 234 10.79 18.32 33.34
N ALA A 235 12.12 18.46 33.22
CA ALA A 235 12.76 19.72 32.88
C ALA A 235 12.35 20.24 31.49
N ARG A 236 12.07 19.34 30.55
CA ARG A 236 11.74 19.70 29.18
C ARG A 236 10.31 20.16 28.99
N PHE A 237 9.37 19.51 29.69
CA PHE A 237 7.93 19.66 29.43
C PHE A 237 7.19 20.45 30.52
N LEU A 238 7.58 20.36 31.80
CA LEU A 238 6.84 21.02 32.88
C LEU A 238 7.12 22.53 32.89
N GLY A 239 6.05 23.32 33.01
CA GLY A 239 6.12 24.79 32.98
C GLY A 239 6.39 25.40 31.60
N ALA A 240 6.72 24.57 30.60
CA ALA A 240 6.87 25.00 29.21
C ALA A 240 5.51 25.23 28.53
N ARG A 241 5.50 26.15 27.56
CA ARG A 241 4.38 26.36 26.63
C ARG A 241 4.89 26.24 25.20
N PHE A 242 4.34 25.29 24.47
CA PHE A 242 4.76 24.96 23.11
C PHE A 242 3.79 25.57 22.12
N LYS A 243 4.25 26.56 21.37
CA LYS A 243 3.45 27.19 20.31
C LYS A 243 3.67 26.43 19.01
N VAL A 244 2.59 25.93 18.42
CA VAL A 244 2.57 25.12 17.20
C VAL A 244 1.66 25.83 16.19
N GLY A 245 2.24 26.25 15.06
CA GLY A 245 1.54 27.06 14.07
C GLY A 245 0.93 28.34 14.65
N ASP A 246 -0.18 28.79 14.06
CA ASP A 246 -0.79 30.09 14.36
C ASP A 246 -1.81 30.07 15.50
N GLY A 247 -2.15 28.89 16.06
CA GLY A 247 -3.27 28.78 17.00
C GLY A 247 -3.18 27.71 18.09
N LEU A 248 -2.26 26.74 17.98
CA LEU A 248 -2.16 25.65 18.95
C LEU A 248 -1.08 25.97 20.00
N THR A 249 -1.46 25.98 21.29
CA THR A 249 -0.51 26.06 22.40
C THR A 249 -0.67 24.86 23.31
N LEU A 250 0.37 24.05 23.40
CA LEU A 250 0.38 22.85 24.23
C LEU A 250 1.16 23.10 25.52
N SER A 251 0.70 22.49 26.62
CA SER A 251 1.37 22.53 27.92
C SER A 251 1.10 21.24 28.67
N TYR A 252 2.04 20.84 29.52
CA TYR A 252 1.97 19.56 30.23
C TYR A 252 1.90 19.79 31.73
N THR A 253 0.84 19.23 32.33
CA THR A 253 0.80 19.05 33.78
C THR A 253 1.67 17.84 34.17
N PRO A 254 2.03 17.67 35.46
CA PRO A 254 2.68 16.45 35.92
C PRO A 254 1.92 15.17 35.54
N ALA A 255 0.58 15.18 35.64
CA ALA A 255 -0.24 14.03 35.27
C ALA A 255 -0.17 13.74 33.77
N THR A 256 -0.32 14.77 32.92
CA THR A 256 -0.23 14.63 31.46
C THR A 256 1.15 14.14 31.02
N LEU A 257 2.23 14.67 31.61
CA LEU A 257 3.59 14.23 31.28
C LEU A 257 3.80 12.76 31.66
N LYS A 258 3.43 12.37 32.87
CA LYS A 258 3.56 10.99 33.34
C LYS A 258 2.77 10.02 32.48
N PHE A 259 1.53 10.38 32.12
CA PHE A 259 0.72 9.60 31.20
C PHE A 259 1.43 9.39 29.86
N ASN A 260 1.90 10.48 29.24
CA ASN A 260 2.58 10.40 27.94
C ASN A 260 3.88 9.59 27.98
N ALA A 261 4.70 9.78 29.02
CA ALA A 261 5.91 9.01 29.21
C ALA A 261 5.60 7.52 29.45
N ALA A 262 4.61 7.21 30.29
CA ALA A 262 4.17 5.85 30.56
C ALA A 262 3.57 5.15 29.34
N VAL A 263 2.94 5.88 28.41
CA VAL A 263 2.34 5.31 27.20
C VAL A 263 3.37 5.14 26.07
N TYR A 264 4.19 6.17 25.82
CA TYR A 264 4.94 6.30 24.56
C TYR A 264 6.46 6.20 24.67
N GLN A 265 7.06 6.31 25.86
CA GLN A 265 8.52 6.42 25.95
C GLN A 265 9.25 5.20 25.35
N GLN A 266 8.75 3.99 25.60
CA GLN A 266 9.34 2.78 25.04
C GLN A 266 9.24 2.73 23.50
N ALA A 267 8.12 3.17 22.93
CA ALA A 267 7.92 3.28 21.48
C ALA A 267 8.88 4.31 20.84
N ILE A 268 9.08 5.45 21.51
CA ILE A 268 10.02 6.49 21.07
C ILE A 268 11.45 5.95 21.07
N ASP A 269 11.86 5.32 22.17
CA ASP A 269 13.21 4.74 22.30
C ASP A 269 13.47 3.66 21.24
N PHE A 270 12.45 2.82 20.95
CA PHE A 270 12.50 1.83 19.89
C PHE A 270 12.66 2.46 18.49
N ALA A 271 11.83 3.45 18.15
CA ALA A 271 11.91 4.15 16.87
C ALA A 271 13.26 4.86 16.67
N ILE A 272 13.79 5.50 17.71
CA ILE A 272 15.13 6.11 17.71
C ILE A 272 16.21 5.05 17.46
N GLY A 273 16.12 3.89 18.14
CA GLY A 273 17.06 2.79 17.97
C GLY A 273 17.10 2.28 16.52
N ILE A 274 15.93 1.94 15.96
CA ILE A 274 15.80 1.49 14.57
C ILE A 274 16.33 2.53 13.59
N TYR A 275 15.95 3.80 13.77
CA TYR A 275 16.39 4.86 12.87
C TYR A 275 17.92 4.99 12.86
N ARG A 276 18.54 5.09 14.05
CA ARG A 276 20.00 5.26 14.17
C ARG A 276 20.76 4.07 13.61
N GLU A 277 20.29 2.85 13.87
CA GLU A 277 20.97 1.63 13.46
C GLU A 277 20.83 1.37 11.96
N LEU A 278 19.63 1.55 11.38
CA LEU A 278 19.30 1.02 10.06
C LEU A 278 19.03 2.10 9.00
N LEU A 279 18.46 3.25 9.39
CA LEU A 279 17.90 4.21 8.42
C LEU A 279 18.75 5.46 8.28
N GLN A 280 19.40 5.91 9.34
CA GLN A 280 20.32 7.05 9.32
C GLN A 280 21.47 6.86 8.28
N PRO A 281 22.08 5.66 8.12
CA PRO A 281 23.06 5.42 7.06
C PRO A 281 22.48 5.48 5.64
N LEU A 282 21.16 5.43 5.51
CA LEU A 282 20.40 5.44 4.25
C LEU A 282 19.68 6.76 4.00
N ALA A 283 19.98 7.81 4.79
CA ALA A 283 19.27 9.09 4.76
C ALA A 283 19.05 9.62 3.32
N GLY A 284 17.80 9.95 3.00
CA GLY A 284 17.39 10.44 1.69
C GLY A 284 17.15 9.37 0.63
N ARG A 285 17.46 8.09 0.91
CA ARG A 285 17.16 6.95 0.02
C ARG A 285 15.96 6.12 0.49
N VAL A 286 15.61 6.23 1.77
CA VAL A 286 14.51 5.51 2.39
C VAL A 286 13.67 6.51 3.18
N ASP A 287 12.36 6.49 2.95
CA ASP A 287 11.40 7.22 3.76
C ASP A 287 11.12 6.46 5.06
N PHE A 288 11.14 7.14 6.19
CA PHE A 288 10.83 6.56 7.49
C PHE A 288 9.47 7.04 7.99
N GLU A 289 8.57 6.11 8.22
CA GLU A 289 7.28 6.35 8.86
C GLU A 289 7.24 5.71 10.25
N VAL A 290 6.77 6.50 11.22
CA VAL A 290 6.54 6.02 12.59
C VAL A 290 5.04 5.81 12.77
N SER A 291 4.63 4.55 13.03
CA SER A 291 3.24 4.18 13.22
C SER A 291 2.92 3.94 14.70
N ILE A 292 1.88 4.62 15.18
CA ILE A 292 1.33 4.48 16.55
C ILE A 292 -0.20 4.32 16.52
N ASP A 293 -0.74 3.89 15.39
CA ASP A 293 -2.18 3.81 15.07
C ASP A 293 -2.87 2.53 15.61
N GLU A 294 -2.16 1.41 15.70
CA GLU A 294 -2.70 0.12 16.19
C GLU A 294 -2.79 0.04 17.74
N THR A 295 -3.24 1.12 18.38
CA THR A 295 -3.42 1.22 19.85
C THR A 295 -4.91 1.20 20.22
N GLN A 296 -5.26 1.02 21.50
CA GLN A 296 -6.66 1.10 21.94
C GLN A 296 -7.13 2.54 22.10
N THR A 297 -6.31 3.36 22.74
CA THR A 297 -6.61 4.76 23.05
C THR A 297 -6.21 5.66 21.88
N PRO A 298 -7.10 6.52 21.37
CA PRO A 298 -6.72 7.54 20.40
C PRO A 298 -5.51 8.36 20.86
N THR A 299 -4.65 8.70 19.92
CA THR A 299 -3.50 9.57 20.17
C THR A 299 -4.02 11.01 20.23
N ASP A 300 -4.07 11.60 21.42
CA ASP A 300 -4.45 13.01 21.52
C ASP A 300 -3.33 13.93 20.93
N PRO A 301 -3.64 15.19 20.59
CA PRO A 301 -2.65 16.11 20.03
C PRO A 301 -1.45 16.40 20.97
N ALA A 302 -1.62 16.39 22.29
CA ALA A 302 -0.51 16.54 23.22
C ALA A 302 0.40 15.29 23.22
N SER A 303 -0.16 14.09 23.08
CA SER A 303 0.59 12.85 22.88
C SER A 303 1.35 12.83 21.57
N HIS A 304 0.70 13.27 20.48
CA HIS A 304 1.37 13.40 19.18
C HIS A 304 2.57 14.35 19.27
N TYR A 305 2.41 15.52 19.88
CA TYR A 305 3.51 16.47 20.06
C TYR A 305 4.62 15.92 20.97
N PHE A 306 4.27 15.20 22.04
CA PHE A 306 5.23 14.56 22.95
C PHE A 306 6.14 13.57 22.21
N VAL A 307 5.57 12.73 21.35
CA VAL A 307 6.30 11.79 20.50
C VAL A 307 7.17 12.56 19.50
N ALA A 308 6.56 13.48 18.75
CA ALA A 308 7.22 14.20 17.66
C ALA A 308 8.42 15.04 18.13
N LEU A 309 8.29 15.72 19.27
CA LEU A 309 9.36 16.51 19.85
C LEU A 309 10.58 15.65 20.20
N GLN A 310 10.36 14.49 20.84
CA GLN A 310 11.46 13.62 21.24
C GLN A 310 12.16 12.99 20.04
N LEU A 311 11.41 12.60 19.01
CA LEU A 311 12.00 12.14 17.74
C LEU A 311 12.87 13.24 17.11
N ALA A 312 12.36 14.48 17.06
CA ALA A 312 13.09 15.61 16.51
C ALA A 312 14.36 15.94 17.31
N GLU A 313 14.30 15.95 18.65
CA GLU A 313 15.45 16.19 19.53
C GLU A 313 16.50 15.07 19.45
N ALA A 314 16.07 13.85 19.14
CA ALA A 314 16.95 12.73 18.84
C ALA A 314 17.53 12.74 17.41
N ALA A 315 17.24 13.78 16.62
CA ALA A 315 17.59 13.94 15.21
C ALA A 315 17.06 12.83 14.29
N VAL A 316 15.91 12.24 14.65
CA VAL A 316 15.18 11.30 13.80
C VAL A 316 14.45 12.08 12.71
N LYS A 317 14.74 11.74 11.45
CA LYS A 317 14.02 12.31 10.30
C LYS A 317 12.84 11.42 9.95
N ALA A 318 11.72 11.60 10.66
CA ALA A 318 10.46 11.02 10.24
C ALA A 318 9.95 11.74 8.99
N ASN A 319 9.56 10.99 7.97
CA ASN A 319 8.92 11.50 6.76
C ASN A 319 7.40 11.53 6.90
N SER A 320 6.85 10.62 7.70
CA SER A 320 5.46 10.62 8.13
C SER A 320 5.28 10.02 9.51
N VAL A 321 4.17 10.38 10.16
CA VAL A 321 3.70 9.78 11.42
C VAL A 321 2.24 9.37 11.24
N ALA A 322 1.91 8.13 11.64
CA ALA A 322 0.55 7.61 11.62
C ALA A 322 0.00 7.53 13.06
N PRO A 323 -0.70 8.57 13.55
CA PRO A 323 -1.38 8.51 14.85
C PRO A 323 -2.67 7.69 14.78
N ARG A 324 -3.18 7.26 15.95
CA ARG A 324 -4.56 6.77 16.07
C ARG A 324 -5.51 7.95 16.24
N PHE A 325 -6.22 8.34 15.19
CA PHE A 325 -7.22 9.41 15.27
C PHE A 325 -8.44 9.02 16.13
N CYS A 326 -9.21 10.01 16.59
CA CYS A 326 -10.49 9.79 17.26
C CYS A 326 -11.50 9.05 16.36
N GLY A 327 -12.49 8.41 16.99
CA GLY A 327 -13.42 7.50 16.31
C GLY A 327 -12.72 6.23 15.83
N GLU A 328 -13.24 5.61 14.76
CA GLU A 328 -12.74 4.33 14.29
C GLU A 328 -12.50 4.28 12.78
N PHE A 329 -11.31 3.80 12.42
CA PHE A 329 -10.88 3.57 11.05
C PHE A 329 -10.90 2.07 10.73
N GLN A 330 -12.08 1.44 10.79
CA GLN A 330 -12.20 0.01 10.50
C GLN A 330 -11.97 -0.30 9.01
N LYS A 331 -11.51 -1.53 8.73
CA LYS A 331 -11.24 -1.98 7.36
C LYS A 331 -12.54 -2.10 6.56
N GLY A 332 -12.51 -1.69 5.28
CA GLY A 332 -13.58 -1.89 4.31
C GLY A 332 -14.85 -1.03 4.48
N ILE A 333 -14.88 -0.08 5.41
CA ILE A 333 -16.05 0.79 5.67
C ILE A 333 -15.63 2.25 5.86
N ASP A 334 -16.61 3.16 5.85
CA ASP A 334 -16.40 4.57 6.16
C ASP A 334 -16.06 4.78 7.66
N TYR A 335 -15.64 6.00 7.98
CA TYR A 335 -15.34 6.43 9.34
C TYR A 335 -16.55 6.28 10.27
N LEU A 336 -16.30 5.81 11.50
CA LEU A 336 -17.31 5.76 12.56
C LEU A 336 -16.91 6.73 13.67
N GLY A 337 -17.69 7.79 13.87
CA GLY A 337 -17.44 8.79 14.91
C GLY A 337 -18.04 10.15 14.57
N ASP A 338 -17.74 11.15 15.41
CA ASP A 338 -18.13 12.53 15.16
C ASP A 338 -17.13 13.21 14.21
N THR A 339 -17.58 13.53 13.00
CA THR A 339 -16.76 14.22 11.99
C THR A 339 -16.34 15.63 12.40
N ALA A 340 -17.09 16.31 13.28
CA ALA A 340 -16.73 17.62 13.79
C ALA A 340 -15.56 17.52 14.76
N GLN A 341 -15.63 16.56 15.70
CA GLN A 341 -14.51 16.24 16.59
C GLN A 341 -13.27 15.83 15.78
N PHE A 342 -13.44 14.95 14.79
CA PHE A 342 -12.33 14.58 13.91
C PHE A 342 -11.71 15.79 13.21
N ALA A 343 -12.51 16.73 12.70
CA ALA A 343 -11.98 17.92 12.05
C ALA A 343 -11.18 18.84 12.99
N GLU A 344 -11.59 18.95 14.26
CA GLU A 344 -10.88 19.72 15.27
C GLU A 344 -9.54 19.07 15.62
N GLU A 345 -9.55 17.80 16.03
CA GLU A 345 -8.32 17.09 16.41
C GLU A 345 -7.37 16.93 15.22
N PHE A 346 -7.89 16.64 14.01
CA PHE A 346 -7.06 16.48 12.82
C PHE A 346 -6.33 17.78 12.45
N ARG A 347 -6.95 18.95 12.64
CA ARG A 347 -6.29 20.24 12.44
C ARG A 347 -5.11 20.42 13.39
N GLU A 348 -5.26 20.02 14.65
CA GLU A 348 -4.18 20.08 15.63
C GLU A 348 -3.05 19.11 15.28
N HIS A 349 -3.38 17.86 14.92
CA HIS A 349 -2.41 16.90 14.41
C HIS A 349 -1.65 17.42 13.19
N GLN A 350 -2.34 18.07 12.26
CA GLN A 350 -1.73 18.62 11.06
C GLN A 350 -0.81 19.81 11.39
N ALA A 351 -1.20 20.67 12.33
CA ALA A 351 -0.34 21.76 12.80
C ALA A 351 0.97 21.21 13.41
N ILE A 352 0.88 20.13 14.18
CA ILE A 352 2.05 19.43 14.74
C ILE A 352 2.92 18.84 13.62
N ALA A 353 2.31 18.13 12.67
CA ALA A 353 3.04 17.54 11.55
C ALA A 353 3.78 18.60 10.71
N ALA A 354 3.12 19.71 10.40
CA ALA A 354 3.72 20.85 9.70
C ALA A 354 4.86 21.50 10.51
N HIS A 355 4.71 21.62 11.84
CA HIS A 355 5.75 22.19 12.71
C HIS A 355 7.04 21.36 12.70
N PHE A 356 6.93 20.04 12.66
CA PHE A 356 8.09 19.13 12.63
C PHE A 356 8.53 18.72 11.22
N GLY A 357 7.80 19.13 10.17
CA GLY A 357 8.19 18.93 8.78
C GLY A 357 7.95 17.53 8.23
N TYR A 358 6.96 16.79 8.76
CA TYR A 358 6.54 15.48 8.24
C TYR A 358 5.07 15.49 7.78
N LYS A 359 4.66 14.43 7.09
CA LYS A 359 3.26 14.22 6.67
C LYS A 359 2.48 13.46 7.74
N LEU A 360 1.21 13.79 7.93
CA LEU A 360 0.30 12.81 8.54
C LEU A 360 0.11 11.63 7.58
N SER A 361 0.11 10.42 8.15
CA SER A 361 -0.18 9.19 7.41
C SER A 361 -1.51 8.60 7.88
N ILE A 362 -2.40 8.35 6.91
CA ILE A 362 -3.75 7.84 7.16
C ILE A 362 -3.76 6.34 6.89
N HIS A 363 -3.58 5.58 7.97
CA HIS A 363 -3.71 4.13 7.97
C HIS A 363 -5.17 3.70 7.89
N SER A 364 -5.42 2.51 7.35
CA SER A 364 -6.78 2.03 7.03
C SER A 364 -7.59 3.06 6.23
N GLY A 365 -6.89 3.82 5.39
CA GLY A 365 -7.39 5.01 4.75
C GLY A 365 -8.46 4.73 3.70
N SER A 366 -8.56 3.51 3.16
CA SER A 366 -9.58 3.19 2.16
C SER A 366 -11.01 3.33 2.72
N ASP A 367 -11.90 3.78 1.83
CA ASP A 367 -13.34 3.94 2.02
C ASP A 367 -13.78 5.01 3.05
N LYS A 368 -12.84 5.81 3.59
CA LYS A 368 -13.10 6.88 4.57
C LYS A 368 -13.67 8.15 3.94
N PHE A 369 -14.68 7.99 3.09
CA PHE A 369 -15.22 9.06 2.22
C PHE A 369 -15.79 10.25 2.99
N SER A 370 -16.31 10.05 4.20
CA SER A 370 -16.84 11.14 5.04
C SER A 370 -15.74 12.07 5.57
N VAL A 371 -14.53 11.56 5.83
CA VAL A 371 -13.41 12.34 6.40
C VAL A 371 -12.37 12.77 5.38
N PHE A 372 -12.34 12.20 4.17
CA PHE A 372 -11.42 12.64 3.11
C PHE A 372 -11.50 14.14 2.76
N PRO A 373 -12.67 14.79 2.68
CA PRO A 373 -12.72 16.24 2.43
C PRO A 373 -12.10 17.05 3.56
N ILE A 374 -12.15 16.55 4.80
CA ILE A 374 -11.49 17.16 5.95
C ILE A 374 -9.97 16.98 5.81
N ILE A 375 -9.52 15.75 5.58
CA ILE A 375 -8.10 15.42 5.41
C ILE A 375 -7.47 16.26 4.30
N GLY A 376 -8.08 16.28 3.11
CA GLY A 376 -7.58 17.05 1.96
C GLY A 376 -7.48 18.55 2.25
N ARG A 377 -8.51 19.13 2.87
CA ARG A 377 -8.56 20.55 3.22
C ARG A 377 -7.52 20.93 4.28
N GLU A 378 -7.52 20.25 5.42
CA GLU A 378 -6.66 20.63 6.55
C GLU A 378 -5.18 20.39 6.22
N THR A 379 -4.83 19.37 5.42
CA THR A 379 -3.45 19.10 5.00
C THR A 379 -2.96 19.97 3.84
N GLY A 380 -3.85 20.67 3.13
CA GLY A 380 -3.51 21.31 1.85
C GLY A 380 -2.95 20.34 0.81
N GLY A 381 -3.26 19.04 0.94
CA GLY A 381 -2.73 17.95 0.15
C GLY A 381 -1.38 17.37 0.62
N VAL A 382 -0.75 17.90 1.68
CA VAL A 382 0.50 17.36 2.23
C VAL A 382 0.20 16.19 3.17
N VAL A 383 0.02 14.99 2.60
CA VAL A 383 -0.47 13.81 3.33
C VAL A 383 -0.02 12.51 2.67
N HIS A 384 0.10 11.46 3.48
CA HIS A 384 0.18 10.09 2.99
C HIS A 384 -1.12 9.33 3.30
N VAL A 385 -1.71 8.64 2.33
CA VAL A 385 -2.92 7.83 2.54
C VAL A 385 -2.65 6.39 2.14
N LYS A 386 -2.92 5.42 3.02
CA LYS A 386 -2.70 4.00 2.73
C LYS A 386 -3.99 3.27 2.39
N THR A 387 -3.98 2.59 1.24
CA THR A 387 -5.01 1.64 0.81
C THR A 387 -4.37 0.28 0.58
N ALA A 388 -5.13 -0.80 0.76
CA ALA A 388 -4.69 -2.14 0.41
C ALA A 388 -5.88 -3.06 0.12
N GLY A 389 -6.61 -3.43 1.17
CA GLY A 389 -7.68 -4.43 1.05
C GLY A 389 -8.89 -3.99 0.22
N THR A 390 -9.10 -2.69 -0.02
CA THR A 390 -10.15 -2.26 -0.97
C THR A 390 -9.84 -2.66 -2.41
N ASN A 391 -8.56 -2.74 -2.81
CA ASN A 391 -8.17 -3.23 -4.14
C ASN A 391 -8.59 -4.70 -4.32
N TRP A 392 -8.49 -5.50 -3.26
CA TRP A 392 -9.04 -6.86 -3.22
C TRP A 392 -10.58 -6.87 -3.33
N LEU A 393 -11.28 -5.92 -2.69
CA LEU A 393 -12.74 -5.83 -2.84
C LEU A 393 -13.16 -5.47 -4.27
N GLU A 394 -12.39 -4.64 -4.97
CA GLU A 394 -12.65 -4.35 -6.39
C GLU A 394 -12.40 -5.58 -7.28
N ALA A 395 -11.44 -6.44 -6.94
CA ALA A 395 -11.28 -7.74 -7.60
C ALA A 395 -12.50 -8.66 -7.36
N ILE A 396 -13.07 -8.63 -6.16
CA ILE A 396 -14.32 -9.35 -5.85
C ILE A 396 -15.50 -8.81 -6.65
N ARG A 397 -15.59 -7.49 -6.88
CA ARG A 397 -16.62 -6.92 -7.77
C ARG A 397 -16.52 -7.43 -9.20
N VAL A 398 -15.30 -7.61 -9.72
CA VAL A 398 -15.10 -8.25 -11.03
C VAL A 398 -15.67 -9.67 -10.99
N ILE A 399 -15.31 -10.47 -9.98
CA ILE A 399 -15.80 -11.84 -9.85
C ILE A 399 -17.33 -11.90 -9.74
N ILE A 400 -17.97 -10.99 -8.99
CA ILE A 400 -19.43 -10.90 -8.92
C ILE A 400 -20.03 -10.69 -10.31
N GLU A 401 -19.42 -9.81 -11.11
CA GLU A 401 -19.93 -9.45 -12.44
C GLU A 401 -19.72 -10.57 -13.48
N THR A 402 -18.63 -11.33 -13.37
CA THR A 402 -18.19 -12.25 -14.44
C THR A 402 -18.32 -13.74 -14.07
N ASP A 403 -18.30 -14.08 -12.79
CA ASP A 403 -18.50 -15.44 -12.26
C ASP A 403 -19.22 -15.40 -10.90
N PRO A 404 -20.53 -15.08 -10.89
CA PRO A 404 -21.32 -14.98 -9.65
C PRO A 404 -21.37 -16.31 -8.89
N GLY A 405 -21.24 -17.45 -9.57
CA GLY A 405 -21.13 -18.76 -8.96
C GLY A 405 -19.90 -18.89 -8.07
N LEU A 406 -18.72 -18.51 -8.59
CA LEU A 406 -17.48 -18.44 -7.81
C LEU A 406 -17.62 -17.48 -6.62
N TYR A 407 -18.24 -16.31 -6.80
CA TYR A 407 -18.46 -15.39 -5.69
C TYR A 407 -19.29 -16.01 -4.56
N ARG A 408 -20.38 -16.72 -4.88
CA ARG A 408 -21.21 -17.40 -3.87
C ARG A 408 -20.40 -18.43 -3.09
N GLU A 409 -19.55 -19.20 -3.74
CA GLU A 409 -18.65 -20.15 -3.07
C GLU A 409 -17.66 -19.43 -2.14
N ILE A 410 -17.04 -18.36 -2.61
CA ILE A 410 -16.10 -17.53 -1.84
C ILE A 410 -16.79 -16.93 -0.61
N HIS A 411 -17.96 -16.32 -0.78
CA HIS A 411 -18.69 -15.67 0.29
C HIS A 411 -19.11 -16.68 1.36
N ARG A 412 -19.70 -17.82 0.96
CA ARG A 412 -20.03 -18.90 1.90
C ARG A 412 -18.82 -19.35 2.69
N PHE A 413 -17.69 -19.56 2.01
CA PHE A 413 -16.44 -19.91 2.69
C PHE A 413 -15.99 -18.82 3.66
N ALA A 414 -16.00 -17.55 3.25
CA ALA A 414 -15.62 -16.42 4.09
C ALA A 414 -16.42 -16.35 5.40
N LEU A 415 -17.73 -16.60 5.35
CA LEU A 415 -18.58 -16.67 6.54
C LEU A 415 -18.14 -17.77 7.51
N THR A 416 -17.78 -18.96 7.00
CA THR A 416 -17.26 -20.06 7.85
C THR A 416 -15.91 -19.75 8.49
N GLN A 417 -15.12 -18.87 7.87
CA GLN A 417 -13.77 -18.53 8.30
C GLN A 417 -13.70 -17.23 9.11
N LEU A 418 -14.84 -16.58 9.36
CA LEU A 418 -14.88 -15.27 10.00
C LEU A 418 -14.27 -15.28 11.40
N GLY A 419 -14.49 -16.34 12.18
CA GLY A 419 -13.91 -16.50 13.51
C GLY A 419 -12.37 -16.52 13.50
N GLU A 420 -11.77 -17.20 12.52
CA GLU A 420 -10.32 -17.22 12.34
C GLU A 420 -9.78 -15.87 11.86
N ALA A 421 -10.45 -15.23 10.89
CA ALA A 421 -10.02 -13.94 10.36
C ALA A 421 -10.03 -12.81 11.41
N ARG A 422 -10.98 -12.85 12.36
CA ARG A 422 -11.07 -11.87 13.47
C ARG A 422 -9.87 -11.89 14.42
N LYS A 423 -9.07 -12.96 14.44
CA LYS A 423 -7.83 -13.00 15.22
C LYS A 423 -6.77 -12.03 14.70
N TYR A 424 -6.87 -11.64 13.44
CA TYR A 424 -5.89 -10.77 12.77
C TYR A 424 -6.39 -9.34 12.56
N TYR A 425 -7.70 -9.12 12.59
CA TYR A 425 -8.32 -7.84 12.26
C TYR A 425 -9.49 -7.53 13.20
N HIS A 426 -9.51 -6.31 13.71
CA HIS A 426 -10.66 -5.78 14.45
C HIS A 426 -11.72 -5.24 13.47
N ILE A 427 -12.94 -5.80 13.51
CA ILE A 427 -14.10 -5.36 12.73
C ILE A 427 -15.40 -5.51 13.55
N SER A 428 -16.39 -4.68 13.22
CA SER A 428 -17.73 -4.67 13.85
C SER A 428 -18.79 -5.48 13.11
N ALA A 429 -18.47 -6.06 11.95
CA ALA A 429 -19.42 -6.79 11.11
C ALA A 429 -20.30 -7.78 11.89
N ASP A 430 -21.59 -7.80 11.57
CA ASP A 430 -22.55 -8.77 12.07
C ASP A 430 -22.99 -9.70 10.92
N PRO A 431 -22.55 -10.98 10.89
CA PRO A 431 -22.92 -11.90 9.82
C PRO A 431 -24.43 -12.16 9.75
N GLY A 432 -25.19 -11.94 10.84
CA GLY A 432 -26.64 -12.07 10.84
C GLY A 432 -27.37 -10.98 10.05
N ARG A 433 -26.68 -9.88 9.69
CA ARG A 433 -27.22 -8.80 8.85
C ARG A 433 -26.94 -9.02 7.36
N ILE A 434 -26.14 -10.02 7.01
CA ILE A 434 -25.86 -10.36 5.63
C ILE A 434 -27.03 -11.22 5.12
N PRO A 435 -27.71 -10.83 4.03
CA PRO A 435 -28.82 -11.62 3.50
C PRO A 435 -28.35 -13.01 3.07
N ASP A 436 -29.25 -13.99 3.16
CA ASP A 436 -28.99 -15.33 2.64
C ASP A 436 -28.68 -15.26 1.14
N LEU A 437 -27.51 -15.78 0.77
CA LEU A 437 -27.02 -15.76 -0.60
C LEU A 437 -27.97 -16.50 -1.54
N ASP A 438 -28.54 -17.63 -1.11
CA ASP A 438 -29.42 -18.44 -1.94
C ASP A 438 -30.75 -17.74 -2.27
N GLY A 439 -31.13 -16.73 -1.47
CA GLY A 439 -32.28 -15.86 -1.72
C GLY A 439 -32.00 -14.68 -2.66
N LEU A 440 -30.74 -14.41 -3.02
CA LEU A 440 -30.36 -13.32 -3.92
C LEU A 440 -30.24 -13.83 -5.36
N SER A 441 -30.77 -13.07 -6.33
CA SER A 441 -30.40 -13.22 -7.75
C SER A 441 -28.96 -12.77 -7.99
N ASP A 442 -28.34 -13.22 -9.09
CA ASP A 442 -26.96 -12.83 -9.42
C ASP A 442 -26.80 -11.31 -9.57
N ALA A 443 -27.80 -10.63 -10.13
CA ALA A 443 -27.81 -9.17 -10.24
C ALA A 443 -27.82 -8.44 -8.89
N GLN A 444 -28.31 -9.08 -7.82
CA GLN A 444 -28.36 -8.50 -6.47
C GLN A 444 -27.04 -8.68 -5.70
N LEU A 445 -26.16 -9.58 -6.12
CA LEU A 445 -24.88 -9.85 -5.43
C LEU A 445 -23.98 -8.62 -5.37
N ALA A 446 -24.03 -7.74 -6.38
CA ALA A 446 -23.27 -6.50 -6.40
C ALA A 446 -23.61 -5.58 -5.20
N GLY A 447 -24.86 -5.62 -4.72
CA GLY A 447 -25.30 -4.85 -3.56
C GLY A 447 -24.58 -5.21 -2.26
N LEU A 448 -24.06 -6.44 -2.14
CA LEU A 448 -23.27 -6.87 -0.97
C LEU A 448 -21.95 -6.08 -0.86
N MET A 449 -21.39 -5.60 -1.97
CA MET A 449 -20.19 -4.77 -1.96
C MET A 449 -20.46 -3.31 -1.60
N GLU A 450 -21.72 -2.93 -1.37
CA GLU A 450 -22.13 -1.65 -0.77
C GLU A 450 -22.53 -1.80 0.72
N GLN A 451 -22.66 -3.04 1.22
CA GLN A 451 -23.04 -3.32 2.60
C GLN A 451 -21.80 -3.47 3.49
N ASN A 452 -21.75 -2.71 4.59
CA ASN A 452 -20.63 -2.71 5.53
C ASN A 452 -20.25 -4.13 6.01
N ASP A 453 -21.20 -4.91 6.53
CA ASP A 453 -20.93 -6.23 7.10
C ASP A 453 -20.32 -7.19 6.06
N ALA A 454 -20.93 -7.28 4.88
CA ALA A 454 -20.46 -8.15 3.80
C ALA A 454 -19.08 -7.71 3.27
N ARG A 455 -18.85 -6.40 3.09
CA ARG A 455 -17.54 -5.86 2.72
C ARG A 455 -16.48 -6.26 3.73
N GLN A 456 -16.74 -6.08 5.03
CA GLN A 456 -15.79 -6.41 6.09
C GLN A 456 -15.45 -7.90 6.13
N VAL A 457 -16.46 -8.79 6.04
CA VAL A 457 -16.25 -10.24 5.99
C VAL A 457 -15.32 -10.62 4.84
N ILE A 458 -15.59 -10.15 3.63
CA ILE A 458 -14.76 -10.43 2.46
C ILE A 458 -13.38 -9.77 2.57
N HIS A 459 -13.29 -8.57 3.12
CA HIS A 459 -12.05 -7.80 3.24
C HIS A 459 -11.01 -8.53 4.11
N ILE A 460 -11.44 -9.11 5.24
CA ILE A 460 -10.50 -9.71 6.22
C ILE A 460 -10.22 -11.19 5.96
N THR A 461 -11.04 -11.86 5.16
CA THR A 461 -10.90 -13.31 4.86
C THR A 461 -10.06 -13.60 3.62
N TYR A 462 -9.57 -12.58 2.90
CA TYR A 462 -8.76 -12.71 1.68
C TYR A 462 -7.66 -13.78 1.77
N GLY A 463 -6.87 -13.82 2.86
CA GLY A 463 -5.77 -14.78 3.02
C GLY A 463 -6.28 -16.21 3.12
N LEU A 464 -7.31 -16.42 3.93
CA LEU A 464 -7.96 -17.72 4.10
C LEU A 464 -8.57 -18.20 2.77
N ILE A 465 -9.17 -17.29 1.99
CA ILE A 465 -9.70 -17.59 0.65
C ILE A 465 -8.57 -17.99 -0.30
N LEU A 466 -7.49 -17.21 -0.36
CA LEU A 466 -6.37 -17.43 -1.28
C LEU A 466 -5.55 -18.68 -0.92
N GLN A 467 -5.55 -19.09 0.35
CA GLN A 467 -4.81 -20.26 0.84
C GLN A 467 -5.68 -21.52 1.01
N ALA A 468 -7.00 -21.42 0.83
CA ALA A 468 -7.89 -22.57 0.92
C ALA A 468 -7.48 -23.65 -0.10
N LYS A 469 -7.36 -24.90 0.37
CA LYS A 469 -7.03 -26.07 -0.45
C LYS A 469 -8.16 -27.09 -0.47
N ASP A 470 -8.25 -27.84 -1.55
CA ASP A 470 -9.11 -29.02 -1.65
C ASP A 470 -8.43 -30.26 -1.04
N GLU A 471 -9.13 -31.40 -1.06
CA GLU A 471 -8.63 -32.69 -0.52
C GLU A 471 -7.37 -33.20 -1.25
N ASN A 472 -7.13 -32.73 -2.48
CA ASN A 472 -5.96 -33.09 -3.28
C ASN A 472 -4.79 -32.11 -3.09
N GLY A 473 -4.95 -31.09 -2.24
CA GLY A 473 -3.94 -30.07 -1.96
C GLY A 473 -3.85 -28.94 -3.00
N ASN A 474 -4.75 -28.88 -3.98
CA ASN A 474 -4.83 -27.79 -4.95
C ASN A 474 -5.52 -26.58 -4.32
N TYR A 475 -5.19 -25.37 -4.77
CA TYR A 475 -5.90 -24.19 -4.30
C TYR A 475 -7.36 -24.21 -4.77
N ARG A 476 -8.28 -24.14 -3.80
CA ARG A 476 -9.72 -24.20 -4.03
C ARG A 476 -10.24 -22.99 -4.81
N PHE A 477 -9.78 -21.79 -4.46
CA PHE A 477 -10.26 -20.53 -5.05
C PHE A 477 -9.20 -19.78 -5.82
N ARG A 478 -7.94 -19.82 -5.38
CA ARG A 478 -6.85 -18.97 -5.91
C ARG A 478 -6.76 -19.04 -7.43
N ASP A 479 -6.59 -20.22 -8.02
CA ASP A 479 -6.35 -20.34 -9.45
C ASP A 479 -7.56 -19.88 -10.28
N ARG A 480 -8.78 -20.08 -9.78
CA ARG A 480 -10.03 -19.59 -10.39
C ARG A 480 -10.13 -18.06 -10.31
N ILE A 481 -9.77 -17.47 -9.16
CA ILE A 481 -9.71 -16.01 -8.96
C ILE A 481 -8.71 -15.40 -9.94
N TYR A 482 -7.48 -15.89 -9.99
CA TYR A 482 -6.45 -15.36 -10.89
C TYR A 482 -6.84 -15.54 -12.35
N ARG A 483 -7.45 -16.66 -12.74
CA ARG A 483 -7.96 -16.86 -14.11
C ARG A 483 -9.03 -15.82 -14.45
N CYS A 484 -10.05 -15.70 -13.60
CA CYS A 484 -11.15 -14.75 -13.79
C CYS A 484 -10.65 -13.30 -13.94
N LEU A 485 -9.73 -12.86 -13.07
CA LEU A 485 -9.16 -11.51 -13.14
C LEU A 485 -8.26 -11.31 -14.37
N ASN A 486 -7.52 -12.34 -14.79
CA ASN A 486 -6.69 -12.25 -15.99
C ASN A 486 -7.53 -12.18 -17.27
N GLU A 487 -8.63 -12.92 -17.36
CA GLU A 487 -9.58 -12.87 -18.47
C GLU A 487 -10.32 -11.52 -18.52
N ASN A 488 -10.54 -10.90 -17.35
CA ASN A 488 -11.27 -9.64 -17.19
C ASN A 488 -10.36 -8.47 -16.75
N GLU A 489 -9.11 -8.46 -17.20
CA GLU A 489 -8.10 -7.49 -16.73
C GLU A 489 -8.54 -6.03 -16.89
N ASN A 490 -9.02 -5.64 -18.07
CA ASN A 490 -9.42 -4.25 -18.32
C ASN A 490 -10.61 -3.85 -17.45
N LEU A 491 -11.51 -4.79 -17.14
CA LEU A 491 -12.61 -4.55 -16.20
C LEU A 491 -12.05 -4.31 -14.80
N TYR A 492 -11.08 -5.11 -14.34
CA TYR A 492 -10.44 -4.89 -13.05
C TYR A 492 -9.73 -3.53 -12.97
N TYR A 493 -8.98 -3.15 -14.00
CA TYR A 493 -8.34 -1.83 -14.06
C TYR A 493 -9.39 -0.70 -14.00
N LEU A 494 -10.49 -0.83 -14.74
CA LEU A 494 -11.58 0.14 -14.68
C LEU A 494 -12.22 0.25 -13.29
N LYS A 495 -12.42 -0.87 -12.58
CA LYS A 495 -12.93 -0.83 -11.20
C LYS A 495 -11.95 -0.10 -10.27
N LEU A 496 -10.64 -0.38 -10.39
CA LEU A 496 -9.61 0.30 -9.62
C LEU A 496 -9.55 1.81 -9.93
N GLU A 497 -9.57 2.19 -11.21
CA GLU A 497 -9.56 3.58 -11.66
C GLU A 497 -10.76 4.34 -11.08
N ASN A 498 -11.97 3.77 -11.15
CA ASN A 498 -13.17 4.39 -10.59
C ASN A 498 -13.13 4.49 -9.06
N HIS A 499 -12.75 3.40 -8.39
CA HIS A 499 -12.80 3.32 -6.94
C HIS A 499 -11.71 4.16 -6.27
N ILE A 500 -10.46 4.03 -6.70
CA ILE A 500 -9.35 4.86 -6.22
C ILE A 500 -9.49 6.29 -6.73
N GLY A 501 -10.02 6.50 -7.93
CA GLY A 501 -10.38 7.83 -8.43
C GLY A 501 -11.37 8.54 -7.51
N LYS A 502 -12.38 7.85 -6.98
CA LYS A 502 -13.29 8.40 -5.96
C LYS A 502 -12.54 8.82 -4.69
N HIS A 503 -11.52 8.07 -4.26
CA HIS A 503 -10.70 8.45 -3.10
C HIS A 503 -9.95 9.75 -3.38
N LEU A 504 -9.21 9.81 -4.50
CA LEU A 504 -8.46 10.99 -4.90
C LEU A 504 -9.38 12.20 -5.09
N GLY A 505 -10.56 12.02 -5.69
CA GLY A 505 -11.55 13.09 -5.86
C GLY A 505 -12.08 13.61 -4.54
N LYS A 506 -12.36 12.74 -3.57
CA LYS A 506 -12.83 13.15 -2.23
C LYS A 506 -11.73 13.81 -1.38
N LEU A 507 -10.47 13.46 -1.63
CA LEU A 507 -9.31 14.15 -1.05
C LEU A 507 -9.01 15.50 -1.73
N GLY A 508 -9.63 15.79 -2.87
CA GLY A 508 -9.34 17.00 -3.66
C GLY A 508 -8.05 16.91 -4.47
N PHE A 509 -7.68 15.72 -4.94
CA PHE A 509 -6.43 15.46 -5.67
C PHE A 509 -6.63 15.27 -7.18
N LEU A 510 -7.87 15.38 -7.68
CA LEU A 510 -8.19 15.38 -9.11
C LEU A 510 -8.41 16.82 -9.57
N HIS A 511 -7.32 17.53 -9.89
CA HIS A 511 -7.35 18.89 -10.40
C HIS A 511 -6.48 19.02 -11.65
#